data_AF-A0A6P5QU87-F1
#
_entry.id   AF-A0A6P5QU87-F1
#
_cell.length_a   1.000
_cell.length_b   1.000
_cell.length_c   1.000
_cell.angle_alpha   90.00
_cell.angle_beta   90.00
_cell.angle_gamma   90.00
#
_symmetry.space_group_name_H-M   'P 1'
#
loop_
_entity.id
_entity.type
_entity.pdbx_description
1 polymer ?
#
loop_
_entity_poly.entity_id
_entity_poly.type
_entity_poly.pdbx_seq_one_letter_code
_entity_poly.pdbx_strand_id
1 'polypeptide(L)'
;MVHAITATQKIVESCVMMAMSSLSWNIIPASSGAAKAVGKVIPELYGKISGMTFHVPTPNVSLVDLTCCLEKPAKYDDIKKVVKLVSENPLKGILSYTEEQKALCSYLEEEHQKISRITSMCFCPGSKYQQ
;
A
#
# COMPACT_ATOMS: atom_id res chain seq x y z
N MET A 1 -4.53 0.03 -1.93
CA MET A 1 -4.14 -0.08 -0.50
C MET A 1 -5.19 -0.89 0.23
N VAL A 2 -4.78 -1.82 1.07
CA VAL A 2 -5.65 -2.50 2.03
C VAL A 2 -5.40 -1.86 3.38
N HIS A 3 -6.42 -1.25 3.97
CA HIS A 3 -6.31 -0.46 5.18
C HIS A 3 -7.12 -1.08 6.29
N ALA A 4 -6.50 -1.19 7.47
CA ALA A 4 -7.22 -1.50 8.70
C ALA A 4 -8.34 -0.49 8.95
N ILE A 5 -9.35 -0.91 9.70
CA ILE A 5 -10.39 0.02 10.12
C ILE A 5 -9.82 1.04 11.11
N THR A 6 -10.32 2.27 11.08
CA THR A 6 -9.89 3.38 11.92
C THR A 6 -11.07 3.99 12.66
N ALA A 7 -10.79 4.69 13.78
CA ALA A 7 -11.82 5.21 14.69
C ALA A 7 -12.83 6.19 14.03
N THR A 8 -12.46 6.82 12.90
CA THR A 8 -13.34 7.71 12.15
C THR A 8 -14.41 6.98 11.34
N GLN A 9 -14.35 5.66 11.26
CA GLN A 9 -15.26 4.83 10.49
C GLN A 9 -16.33 4.26 11.40
N LYS A 10 -17.59 4.36 10.97
CA LYS A 10 -18.73 3.96 11.80
C LYS A 10 -18.87 2.43 11.85
N ILE A 11 -18.79 1.87 13.05
CA ILE A 11 -18.91 0.42 13.30
C ILE A 11 -20.32 -0.09 12.97
N VAL A 12 -21.34 0.75 13.20
CA VAL A 12 -22.75 0.46 12.95
C VAL A 12 -23.35 1.62 12.16
N GLU A 13 -24.23 1.29 11.21
CA GLU A 13 -24.94 2.25 10.39
C GLU A 13 -25.71 3.27 11.24
N SER A 14 -25.38 4.55 11.06
CA SER A 14 -26.25 5.67 11.45
C SER A 14 -26.46 6.52 10.20
N CYS A 15 -27.73 6.56 9.77
CA CYS A 15 -28.21 7.11 8.51
C CYS A 15 -27.50 8.40 8.04
N VAL A 16 -27.17 8.47 6.74
CA VAL A 16 -27.45 9.57 5.77
C VAL A 16 -26.51 9.55 4.53
N MET A 17 -25.37 8.84 4.51
CA MET A 17 -24.60 8.70 3.25
C MET A 17 -24.01 7.30 3.08
N MET A 18 -24.51 6.61 2.04
CA MET A 18 -24.18 5.26 1.59
C MET A 18 -24.44 4.17 2.63
N ALA A 19 -25.26 3.19 2.27
CA ALA A 19 -25.45 1.97 3.04
C ALA A 19 -24.10 1.25 3.22
N MET A 20 -23.41 1.51 4.32
CA MET A 20 -22.12 0.90 4.63
C MET A 20 -22.41 -0.29 5.55
N SER A 21 -22.62 -1.44 4.94
CA SER A 21 -22.75 -2.70 5.65
C SER A 21 -21.66 -2.81 6.74
N SER A 22 -22.07 -3.18 7.97
CA SER A 22 -21.24 -3.24 9.18
C SER A 22 -19.77 -3.55 8.88
N LEU A 23 -18.86 -2.63 9.23
CA LEU A 23 -17.42 -2.73 8.93
C LEU A 23 -16.77 -4.02 9.41
N SER A 24 -17.35 -4.66 10.43
CA SER A 24 -16.88 -5.94 10.97
C SER A 24 -17.00 -7.10 9.98
N TRP A 25 -17.82 -6.98 8.95
CA TRP A 25 -18.16 -8.09 8.04
C TRP A 25 -17.96 -7.77 6.56
N ASN A 26 -17.57 -6.54 6.21
CA ASN A 26 -17.56 -6.08 4.83
C ASN A 26 -16.22 -5.46 4.43
N ILE A 27 -15.91 -5.56 3.14
CA ILE A 27 -14.80 -4.85 2.51
C ILE A 27 -15.35 -3.61 1.83
N ILE A 28 -14.85 -2.45 2.21
CA ILE A 28 -15.40 -1.17 1.75
C ILE A 28 -14.39 -0.45 0.85
N PRO A 29 -14.72 -0.19 -0.43
CA PRO A 29 -13.88 0.64 -1.29
C PRO A 29 -14.00 2.12 -0.91
N ALA A 30 -12.87 2.82 -0.90
CA ALA A 30 -12.78 4.24 -0.60
C ALA A 30 -11.69 4.92 -1.44
N SER A 31 -11.91 6.19 -1.80
CA SER A 31 -10.88 7.00 -2.46
C SER A 31 -9.74 7.33 -1.49
N SER A 32 -8.49 7.23 -1.95
CA SER A 32 -7.31 7.54 -1.13
C SER A 32 -6.66 8.87 -1.51
N GLY A 33 -6.35 9.69 -0.51
CA GLY A 33 -5.53 10.89 -0.70
C GLY A 33 -4.03 10.63 -0.87
N ALA A 34 -3.57 9.40 -0.62
CA ALA A 34 -2.14 9.06 -0.59
C ALA A 34 -1.45 9.30 -1.94
N ALA A 35 -2.08 8.91 -3.05
CA ALA A 35 -1.52 9.12 -4.40
C ALA A 35 -1.32 10.61 -4.72
N LYS A 36 -2.30 11.45 -4.32
CA LYS A 36 -2.20 12.91 -4.47
C LYS A 36 -1.09 13.51 -3.60
N ALA A 37 -0.88 12.97 -2.39
CA ALA A 37 0.19 13.40 -1.51
C ALA A 37 1.57 13.04 -2.07
N VAL A 38 1.74 11.84 -2.63
CA VAL A 38 2.99 11.43 -3.29
C VAL A 38 3.35 12.38 -4.43
N GLY A 39 2.38 12.76 -5.26
CA GLY A 39 2.60 13.74 -6.33
C GLY A 39 3.00 15.15 -5.84
N LYS A 40 2.71 15.51 -4.58
CA LYS A 40 3.19 16.76 -3.97
C LYS A 40 4.62 16.66 -3.44
N VAL A 41 4.99 15.50 -2.90
CA VAL A 41 6.34 15.26 -2.36
C VAL A 41 7.34 14.98 -3.48
N ILE A 42 6.89 14.31 -4.56
CA ILE A 42 7.69 13.93 -5.71
C ILE A 42 6.99 14.45 -6.97
N PRO A 43 7.32 15.67 -7.43
CA PRO A 43 6.61 16.35 -8.52
C PRO A 43 6.62 15.58 -9.85
N GLU A 44 7.68 14.81 -10.13
CA GLU A 44 7.81 13.96 -11.33
C GLU A 44 6.78 12.82 -11.41
N LEU A 45 6.14 12.49 -10.27
CA LEU A 45 5.06 11.51 -10.14
C LEU A 45 3.66 12.16 -10.12
N TYR A 46 3.58 13.49 -10.20
CA TYR A 46 2.30 14.19 -10.22
C TYR A 46 1.48 13.77 -11.44
N GLY A 47 0.24 13.33 -11.19
CA GLY A 47 -0.67 12.84 -12.23
C GLY A 47 -0.35 11.44 -12.79
N LYS A 48 0.77 10.82 -12.41
CA LYS A 48 1.16 9.47 -12.85
C LYS A 48 0.73 8.36 -11.90
N ILE A 49 0.51 8.69 -10.63
CA ILE A 49 0.09 7.74 -9.60
C ILE A 49 -1.37 8.01 -9.24
N SER A 50 -2.19 6.97 -9.31
CA SER A 50 -3.55 6.93 -8.79
C SER A 50 -3.69 5.73 -7.87
N GLY A 51 -4.64 5.77 -6.93
CA GLY A 51 -4.82 4.68 -5.99
C GLY A 51 -6.17 4.72 -5.29
N MET A 52 -6.69 3.52 -5.03
CA MET A 52 -7.88 3.29 -4.22
C MET A 52 -7.50 2.53 -2.95
N THR A 53 -8.31 2.68 -1.91
CA THR A 53 -8.18 1.97 -0.64
C THR A 53 -9.36 1.03 -0.43
N PHE A 54 -9.10 -0.11 0.18
CA PHE A 54 -10.12 -1.01 0.71
C PHE A 54 -10.00 -1.03 2.22
N HIS A 55 -11.09 -0.79 2.93
CA HIS A 55 -11.15 -1.00 4.38
C HIS A 55 -11.55 -2.44 4.66
N VAL A 56 -10.71 -3.14 5.41
CA VAL A 56 -10.90 -4.54 5.80
C VAL A 56 -11.02 -4.65 7.31
N PRO A 57 -11.76 -5.65 7.84
CA PRO A 57 -11.99 -5.83 9.28
C PRO A 57 -10.74 -6.36 10.01
N THR A 58 -9.65 -5.60 9.97
CA THR A 58 -8.43 -5.86 10.75
C THR A 58 -8.21 -4.71 11.74
N PRO A 59 -7.79 -5.00 12.98
CA PRO A 59 -7.71 -3.98 14.04
C PRO A 59 -6.58 -2.97 13.82
N ASN A 60 -5.47 -3.41 13.21
CA ASN A 60 -4.31 -2.58 12.92
C ASN A 60 -3.45 -3.26 11.84
N VAL A 61 -2.51 -2.51 11.25
CA VAL A 61 -1.66 -2.85 10.10
C VAL A 61 -2.38 -2.76 8.75
N SER A 62 -1.73 -2.09 7.80
CA SER A 62 -2.22 -1.86 6.44
C SER A 62 -1.16 -2.28 5.42
N LEU A 63 -1.60 -2.67 4.23
CA LEU A 63 -0.72 -3.08 3.13
C LEU A 63 -0.90 -2.16 1.93
N VAL A 64 0.23 -1.77 1.33
CA VAL A 64 0.25 -1.04 0.06
C VAL A 64 0.66 -2.03 -1.03
N ASP A 65 -0.25 -2.26 -1.96
CA ASP A 65 0.02 -2.95 -3.22
C ASP A 65 0.31 -1.88 -4.28
N LEU A 66 1.53 -1.87 -4.81
CA LEU A 66 1.99 -0.90 -5.81
C LEU A 66 2.24 -1.64 -7.12
N THR A 67 1.44 -1.31 -8.12
CA THR A 67 1.68 -1.75 -9.50
C THR A 67 2.12 -0.55 -10.31
N CYS A 68 3.27 -0.64 -10.97
CA CYS A 68 3.79 0.45 -11.80
C CYS A 68 4.48 -0.07 -13.06
N CYS A 69 4.47 0.76 -14.09
CA CYS A 69 5.20 0.51 -15.33
C CYS A 69 6.56 1.20 -15.23
N LEU A 70 7.63 0.42 -15.32
CA LEU A 70 8.99 0.93 -15.32
C LEU A 70 9.39 1.37 -16.73
N GLU A 71 10.14 2.47 -16.83
CA GLU A 71 10.70 2.93 -18.11
C GLU A 71 11.78 1.97 -18.63
N LYS A 72 12.60 1.43 -17.71
CA LYS A 72 13.62 0.43 -18.02
C LYS A 72 13.15 -0.95 -17.57
N PRO A 73 13.31 -1.99 -18.41
CA PRO A 73 13.00 -3.35 -18.00
C PRO A 73 13.94 -3.74 -16.85
N ALA A 74 13.36 -4.26 -15.77
CA ALA A 74 14.09 -4.74 -14.61
C ALA A 74 13.57 -6.13 -14.22
N LYS A 75 14.47 -7.00 -13.77
CA LYS A 75 14.08 -8.30 -13.22
C LYS A 75 13.66 -8.13 -11.77
N TYR A 76 12.75 -8.98 -11.32
CA TYR A 76 12.26 -8.98 -9.94
C TYR A 76 13.40 -9.10 -8.92
N ASP A 77 14.41 -9.93 -9.18
CA ASP A 77 15.55 -10.10 -8.28
C ASP A 77 16.44 -8.85 -8.17
N ASP A 78 16.56 -8.07 -9.24
CA ASP A 78 17.34 -6.83 -9.21
C ASP A 78 16.61 -5.76 -8.39
N ILE A 79 15.28 -5.72 -8.46
CA ILE A 79 14.45 -4.81 -7.68
C ILE A 79 14.52 -5.15 -6.19
N LYS A 80 14.40 -6.43 -5.83
CA LYS A 80 14.57 -6.88 -4.43
C LYS A 80 15.93 -6.45 -3.86
N LYS A 81 17.01 -6.63 -4.62
CA LYS A 81 18.36 -6.21 -4.20
C LYS A 81 18.44 -4.70 -3.96
N VAL A 82 17.89 -3.90 -4.88
CA VAL A 82 17.87 -2.44 -4.73
C VAL A 82 17.07 -2.03 -3.51
N VAL A 83 15.88 -2.59 -3.30
CA VAL A 83 15.06 -2.21 -2.14
C VAL A 83 15.74 -2.63 -0.83
N LYS A 84 16.31 -3.83 -0.77
CA LYS A 84 17.08 -4.28 0.40
C LYS A 84 18.22 -3.31 0.71
N LEU A 85 19.01 -2.94 -0.30
CA LEU A 85 20.11 -1.98 -0.16
C LEU A 85 19.61 -0.61 0.32
N VAL A 86 18.49 -0.12 -0.22
CA VAL A 86 17.88 1.14 0.18
C VAL A 86 17.36 1.10 1.63
N SER A 87 16.80 -0.04 2.05
CA SER A 87 16.32 -0.24 3.43
C SER A 87 17.43 -0.28 4.46
N GLU A 88 18.59 -0.84 4.10
CA GLU A 88 19.75 -0.96 5.00
C GLU A 88 20.62 0.31 5.04
N ASN A 89 20.51 1.17 4.03
CA ASN A 89 21.35 2.38 3.89
C ASN A 89 20.54 3.68 4.01
N PRO A 90 20.10 4.36 2.91
CA PRO A 90 19.53 5.70 2.99
C PRO A 90 18.21 5.79 3.75
N LEU A 91 17.45 4.68 3.83
CA LEU A 91 16.17 4.63 4.53
C LEU A 91 16.23 3.78 5.80
N LYS A 92 17.43 3.55 6.35
CA LYS A 92 17.59 2.80 7.60
C LYS A 92 16.78 3.44 8.73
N GLY A 93 15.95 2.62 9.38
CA GLY A 93 15.04 3.06 10.44
C GLY A 93 13.70 3.62 9.95
N ILE A 94 13.55 3.87 8.64
CA ILE A 94 12.30 4.29 7.99
C ILE A 94 11.68 3.13 7.22
N LEU A 95 12.49 2.36 6.50
CA LEU A 95 12.09 1.25 5.66
C LEU A 95 12.73 -0.05 6.16
N SER A 96 11.91 -1.07 6.42
CA SER A 96 12.38 -2.42 6.75
C SER A 96 12.02 -3.39 5.63
N TYR A 97 12.95 -4.29 5.29
CA TYR A 97 12.77 -5.34 4.28
C TYR A 97 12.72 -6.72 4.94
N THR A 98 11.76 -7.56 4.53
CA THR A 98 11.65 -8.96 4.97
C THR A 98 11.14 -9.83 3.83
N GLU A 99 11.68 -11.05 3.73
CA GLU A 99 11.24 -12.09 2.77
C GLU A 99 10.36 -13.15 3.45
N GLU A 100 10.14 -13.02 4.75
CA GLU A 100 9.41 -14.03 5.52
C GLU A 100 7.90 -13.98 5.22
N GLN A 101 7.32 -15.15 4.94
CA GLN A 101 5.89 -15.26 4.68
C GLN A 101 5.08 -15.28 5.99
N LYS A 102 4.88 -14.11 6.58
CA LYS A 102 4.01 -13.96 7.77
C LYS A 102 2.59 -13.50 7.44
N ALA A 103 1.63 -13.75 8.32
CA ALA A 103 0.32 -13.12 8.28
C ALA A 103 0.42 -11.64 8.70
N LEU A 104 -0.49 -10.79 8.21
CA LEU A 104 -0.49 -9.35 8.52
C LEU A 104 -0.51 -9.06 10.02
N CYS A 105 -1.27 -9.85 10.79
CA CYS A 105 -1.37 -9.70 12.25
C CYS A 105 -0.05 -9.92 13.00
N SER A 106 0.95 -10.59 12.39
CA SER A 106 2.26 -10.75 13.02
C SER A 106 3.04 -9.44 13.18
N TYR A 107 2.68 -8.41 12.42
CA TYR A 107 3.34 -7.10 12.46
C TYR A 107 2.72 -6.14 13.48
N LEU A 108 1.75 -6.60 14.29
CA LEU A 108 1.06 -5.75 15.27
C LEU A 108 1.98 -5.26 16.39
N GLU A 109 3.01 -6.03 16.72
CA GLU A 109 3.94 -5.75 17.83
C GLU A 109 5.27 -5.13 17.36
N GLU A 110 5.43 -4.90 16.05
CA GLU A 110 6.67 -4.33 15.52
C GLU A 110 6.65 -2.79 15.57
N GLU A 111 7.51 -2.20 16.39
CA GLU A 111 7.74 -0.75 16.58
C GLU A 111 8.45 -0.07 15.37
N HIS A 112 8.30 -0.60 14.15
CA HIS A 112 8.93 -0.04 12.96
C HIS A 112 7.94 0.84 12.21
N GLN A 113 8.21 2.15 12.19
CA GLN A 113 7.33 3.24 11.75
C GLN A 113 6.76 3.15 10.31
N LYS A 114 7.20 2.19 9.49
CA LYS A 114 6.65 1.84 8.15
C LYS A 114 7.28 0.52 7.66
N ILE A 115 6.67 -0.61 8.01
CA ILE A 115 7.05 -1.91 7.41
C ILE A 115 6.42 -1.99 6.02
N SER A 116 7.20 -1.70 4.97
CA SER A 116 6.77 -1.97 3.60
C SER A 116 7.12 -3.41 3.26
N ARG A 117 6.17 -4.33 3.48
CA ARG A 117 6.31 -5.65 2.86
C ARG A 117 6.01 -5.51 1.37
N ILE A 118 7.02 -5.71 0.53
CA ILE A 118 6.82 -5.83 -0.93
C ILE A 118 6.29 -7.23 -1.20
N THR A 119 4.99 -7.45 -0.95
CA THR A 119 4.37 -8.77 -1.21
C THR A 119 3.82 -8.86 -2.63
N SER A 120 3.50 -7.73 -3.24
CA SER A 120 3.17 -7.65 -4.66
C SER A 120 3.60 -6.30 -5.18
N MET A 121 4.71 -6.28 -5.91
CA MET A 121 4.96 -5.20 -6.85
C MET A 121 4.83 -5.87 -8.22
N CYS A 122 3.62 -5.80 -8.78
CA CYS A 122 3.38 -6.32 -10.11
C CYS A 122 4.00 -5.32 -11.10
N PHE A 123 5.02 -5.76 -11.82
CA PHE A 123 5.66 -4.96 -12.84
C PHE A 123 5.18 -5.47 -14.20
N CYS A 124 4.49 -4.62 -14.96
CA CYS A 124 4.29 -4.87 -16.37
C CYS A 124 5.57 -4.44 -17.11
N PRO A 125 6.39 -5.38 -17.62
CA PRO A 125 7.48 -5.00 -18.53
C PRO A 125 6.85 -4.40 -19.77
N GLY A 126 7.17 -3.12 -20.04
CA GLY A 126 6.63 -2.27 -21.11
C GLY A 126 5.79 -2.96 -22.18
N SER A 127 4.50 -3.15 -21.93
CA SER A 127 3.51 -3.25 -22.99
C SER A 127 3.11 -1.83 -23.34
N LYS A 128 3.29 -1.48 -24.61
CA LYS A 128 2.82 -0.23 -25.19
C LYS A 128 1.37 -0.03 -24.77
N TYR A 129 1.07 1.16 -24.24
CA TYR A 129 -0.27 1.72 -24.27
C TYR A 129 -0.74 1.69 -25.73
N GLN A 130 -1.57 0.71 -26.10
CA GLN A 130 -2.53 0.75 -27.22
C GLN A 130 -3.34 -0.57 -27.28
N GLN A 131 -4.44 -0.61 -26.51
CA GLN A 131 -5.85 -0.86 -26.90
C GLN A 131 -6.65 -1.29 -25.67
#